data_AF-A0A958K816-F1
#
_entry.id   AF-A0A958K816-F1
#
_cell.length_a   1.000
_cell.length_b   1.000
_cell.length_c   1.000
_cell.angle_alpha   90.00
_cell.angle_beta   90.00
_cell.angle_gamma   90.00
#
_symmetry.space_group_name_H-M   'P 1'
#
loop_
_entity.id
_entity.type
_entity.pdbx_description
1 polymer ?
#
loop_
_entity_poly.entity_id
_entity_poly.type
_entity_poly.pdbx_seq_one_letter_code
_entity_poly.pdbx_strand_id
1 'polypeptide(L)'
;MALLLGCSAASTAQEITDYDSCVKAGNPVLRMLPPACRAADGTVYRKEGLDLLDLTASQSQSLCVESCGDGECQEIVCQGTGCPCAETVDSCPEDCGQEQPNE
;
A
#
# COMPACT_ATOMS: atom_id res chain seq x y z
N MET A 1 42.08 36.87 -32.81
CA MET A 1 40.94 36.06 -33.27
C MET A 1 40.71 34.94 -32.28
N ALA A 2 39.65 35.04 -31.47
CA ALA A 2 39.20 33.97 -30.58
C ALA A 2 37.83 33.51 -31.07
N LEU A 3 37.76 32.31 -31.65
CA LEU A 3 36.49 31.62 -31.89
C LEU A 3 36.51 30.36 -31.02
N LEU A 4 35.64 30.42 -30.03
CA LEU A 4 35.50 29.48 -28.93
C LEU A 4 35.06 28.11 -29.45
N LEU A 5 35.67 27.06 -28.87
CA LEU A 5 35.23 25.68 -29.01
C LEU A 5 33.75 25.58 -28.60
N GLY A 6 32.91 25.21 -29.56
CA GLY A 6 31.52 24.85 -29.30
C GLY A 6 31.48 23.54 -28.55
N CYS A 7 31.16 23.59 -27.26
CA CYS A 7 30.65 22.43 -26.54
C CYS A 7 29.29 22.08 -27.13
N SER A 8 29.23 21.08 -28.01
CA SER A 8 27.99 20.37 -28.33
C SER A 8 27.58 19.58 -27.08
N ALA A 9 26.95 20.26 -26.12
CA ALA A 9 26.12 19.60 -25.13
C ALA A 9 24.97 18.96 -25.92
N ALA A 10 25.10 17.67 -26.21
CA ALA A 10 24.00 16.84 -26.65
C ALA A 10 22.98 16.82 -25.52
N SER A 11 22.13 17.85 -25.47
CA SER A 11 20.92 17.84 -24.66
C SER A 11 20.00 16.83 -25.32
N THR A 12 20.19 15.54 -24.99
CA THR A 12 19.11 14.59 -25.13
C THR A 12 18.02 15.11 -24.20
N ALA A 13 17.08 15.85 -24.77
CA ALA A 13 15.76 16.00 -24.17
C ALA A 13 15.27 14.57 -23.99
N GLN A 14 15.43 14.03 -22.77
CA GLN A 14 14.84 12.76 -22.42
C GLN A 14 13.34 12.99 -22.53
N GLU A 15 12.74 12.38 -23.55
CA GLU A 15 11.30 12.43 -23.77
C GLU A 15 10.64 11.82 -22.53
N ILE A 16 9.98 12.66 -21.74
CA ILE A 16 9.24 12.22 -20.55
C ILE A 16 7.89 11.73 -21.07
N THR A 17 7.63 10.43 -20.97
CA THR A 17 6.39 9.82 -21.47
C THR A 17 5.58 9.16 -20.35
N ASP A 18 6.15 9.02 -19.15
CA ASP A 18 5.55 8.29 -18.04
C ASP A 18 5.96 8.89 -16.67
N TYR A 19 5.36 8.38 -15.60
CA TYR A 19 5.62 8.84 -14.23
C TYR A 19 7.07 8.59 -13.80
N ASP A 20 7.64 7.41 -14.08
CA ASP A 20 8.98 7.03 -13.64
C ASP A 20 10.05 7.83 -14.38
N SER A 21 9.89 8.07 -15.68
CA SER A 21 10.75 8.97 -16.46
C SER A 21 10.65 10.41 -15.96
N CYS A 22 9.47 10.88 -15.55
CA CYS A 22 9.29 12.21 -14.96
C CYS A 22 10.06 12.37 -13.64
N VAL A 23 9.98 11.39 -12.74
CA VAL A 23 10.69 11.41 -11.45
C VAL A 23 12.21 11.27 -11.64
N LYS A 24 12.64 10.38 -12.54
CA LYS A 24 14.07 10.17 -12.86
C LYS A 24 14.71 11.43 -13.46
N ALA A 25 13.94 12.24 -14.17
CA ALA A 25 14.35 13.55 -14.66
C ALA A 25 14.44 14.63 -13.56
N GLY A 26 14.12 14.31 -12.30
CA GLY A 26 14.26 15.20 -11.15
C GLY A 26 13.09 16.18 -10.97
N ASN A 27 11.96 15.95 -11.63
CA ASN A 27 10.77 16.80 -11.51
C ASN A 27 10.04 16.61 -10.17
N PRO A 28 9.28 17.61 -9.70
CA PRO A 28 8.58 17.52 -8.42
C PRO A 28 7.45 16.48 -8.45
N VAL A 29 7.41 15.64 -7.41
CA VAL A 29 6.30 14.74 -7.11
C VAL A 29 5.26 15.47 -6.27
N LEU A 30 4.02 15.45 -6.72
CA LEU A 30 2.86 16.00 -6.03
C LEU A 30 2.39 15.01 -4.97
N ARG A 31 2.13 15.52 -3.76
CA ARG A 31 1.57 14.73 -2.65
C ARG A 31 0.06 14.53 -2.83
N MET A 32 -0.32 13.68 -3.78
CA MET A 32 -1.70 13.29 -4.04
C MET A 32 -1.78 11.78 -4.29
N LEU A 33 -2.98 11.21 -4.23
CA LEU A 33 -3.23 9.81 -4.53
C LEU A 33 -4.17 9.70 -5.75
N PRO A 34 -3.82 8.91 -6.80
CA PRO A 34 -2.51 8.29 -7.02
C PRO A 34 -1.40 9.36 -7.17
N PRO A 35 -0.14 9.03 -6.84
CA PRO A 35 0.97 9.97 -6.93
C PRO A 35 1.14 10.46 -8.36
N ALA A 36 1.51 11.74 -8.47
CA ALA A 36 1.69 12.41 -9.76
C ALA A 36 3.01 13.17 -9.78
N CYS A 37 3.64 13.25 -10.94
CA CYS A 37 4.86 14.01 -11.20
C CYS A 37 4.55 15.10 -12.23
N ARG A 38 5.05 16.32 -12.00
CA ARG A 38 4.80 17.47 -12.90
C ARG A 38 6.09 17.88 -13.60
N ALA A 39 6.14 17.72 -14.92
CA ALA A 39 7.27 18.15 -15.74
C ALA A 39 7.36 19.68 -15.87
N ALA A 40 8.52 20.17 -16.31
CA ALA A 40 8.81 21.60 -16.47
C ALA A 40 7.88 22.30 -17.48
N ASP A 41 7.36 21.59 -18.47
CA ASP A 41 6.38 22.07 -19.44
C ASP A 41 4.95 22.16 -18.87
N GLY A 42 4.73 21.66 -17.65
CA GLY A 42 3.44 21.62 -16.98
C GLY A 42 2.68 20.30 -17.15
N THR A 43 3.18 19.36 -17.96
CA THR A 43 2.57 18.05 -18.16
C THR A 43 2.60 17.25 -16.87
N VAL A 44 1.49 16.57 -16.53
CA VAL A 44 1.35 15.79 -15.30
C VAL A 44 1.23 14.31 -15.64
N TYR A 45 2.19 13.53 -15.15
CA TYR A 45 2.24 12.08 -15.29
C TYR A 45 1.77 11.45 -13.98
N ARG A 46 0.76 10.58 -14.04
CA ARG A 46 0.25 9.85 -12.87
C ARG A 46 0.82 8.44 -12.87
N LYS A 47 1.10 7.90 -11.69
CA LYS A 47 1.46 6.49 -11.57
C LYS A 47 0.24 5.63 -11.86
N GLU A 48 0.29 4.85 -12.93
CA GLU A 48 -0.72 3.85 -13.27
C GLU A 48 -0.55 2.62 -12.36
N GLY A 49 -1.64 1.93 -12.01
CA GLY A 49 -1.58 0.67 -11.25
C GLY A 49 -1.46 0.80 -9.73
N LEU A 50 -1.68 1.99 -9.14
CA LEU A 50 -2.08 2.06 -7.73
C LEU A 50 -3.59 1.85 -7.67
N ASP A 51 -4.00 0.60 -7.86
CA ASP A 51 -5.34 0.18 -7.51
C ASP A 51 -5.51 0.47 -6.01
N LEU A 52 -6.55 1.22 -5.68
CA LEU A 52 -6.95 1.52 -4.30
C LEU A 52 -7.19 0.25 -3.46
N LEU A 53 -7.18 -0.92 -4.12
CA LEU A 53 -7.23 -2.27 -3.56
C LEU A 53 -5.92 -2.69 -2.86
N ASP A 54 -4.77 -2.10 -3.15
CA ASP A 54 -3.51 -2.46 -2.47
C ASP A 54 -3.39 -1.81 -1.07
N LEU A 55 -4.13 -0.71 -0.83
CA LEU A 55 -4.36 -0.20 0.52
C LEU A 55 -5.29 -1.11 1.34
N THR A 56 -6.02 -2.02 0.68
CA THR A 56 -6.79 -3.08 1.34
C THR A 56 -6.04 -4.40 1.45
N ALA A 57 -4.97 -4.61 0.67
CA ALA A 57 -4.15 -5.82 0.71
C ALA A 57 -3.01 -5.75 1.74
N SER A 58 -2.55 -4.56 2.14
CA SER A 58 -1.67 -4.40 3.31
C SER A 58 -2.44 -4.18 4.62
N GLN A 59 -3.77 -4.23 4.60
CA GLN A 59 -4.66 -4.32 5.77
C GLN A 59 -5.52 -5.60 5.75
N SER A 60 -5.09 -6.63 5.03
CA SER A 60 -5.45 -8.02 5.34
C SER A 60 -4.44 -8.68 6.29
N GLN A 61 -3.64 -7.88 7.00
CA GLN A 61 -3.25 -8.29 8.34
C GLN A 61 -4.52 -8.14 9.16
N SER A 62 -5.17 -9.26 9.48
CA SER A 62 -6.29 -9.31 10.41
C SER A 62 -6.03 -8.32 11.54
N LEU A 63 -6.93 -7.34 11.73
CA LEU A 63 -6.81 -6.39 12.86
C LEU A 63 -6.76 -7.14 14.19
N CYS A 64 -7.28 -8.36 14.20
CA CYS A 64 -7.28 -9.28 15.32
C CYS A 64 -6.34 -10.48 15.09
N VAL A 65 -6.04 -11.19 16.16
CA VAL A 65 -5.17 -12.36 16.22
C VAL A 65 -6.03 -13.61 16.25
N GLU A 66 -5.85 -14.51 15.28
CA GLU A 66 -6.48 -15.83 15.31
C GLU A 66 -5.95 -16.60 16.52
N SER A 67 -6.85 -17.05 17.40
CA SER A 67 -6.51 -17.79 18.63
C SER A 67 -7.20 -19.16 18.72
N CYS A 68 -7.92 -19.56 17.67
CA CYS A 68 -8.54 -20.88 17.56
C CYS A 68 -7.56 -22.02 17.83
N GLY A 69 -7.99 -22.95 18.67
CA GLY A 69 -7.22 -24.06 19.19
C GLY A 69 -6.49 -23.74 20.50
N ASP A 70 -6.80 -22.62 21.16
CA ASP A 70 -6.26 -22.27 22.48
C ASP A 70 -7.06 -22.86 23.66
N GLY A 71 -8.21 -23.48 23.36
CA GLY A 71 -9.08 -24.15 24.33
C GLY A 71 -10.18 -23.27 24.92
N GLU A 72 -10.29 -22.02 24.48
CA GLU A 72 -11.34 -21.08 24.87
C GLU A 72 -12.07 -20.59 23.60
N CYS A 73 -13.38 -20.36 23.66
CA CYS A 73 -14.10 -19.78 22.52
C CYS A 73 -14.13 -18.25 22.64
N GLN A 74 -13.45 -17.53 21.75
CA GLN A 74 -13.38 -16.06 21.81
C GLN A 74 -14.62 -15.36 21.23
N GLU A 75 -15.80 -15.55 21.83
CA GLU A 75 -17.06 -14.93 21.37
C GLU A 75 -17.10 -13.41 21.61
N ILE A 76 -16.43 -12.92 22.66
CA ILE A 76 -16.37 -11.51 23.04
C ILE A 76 -14.93 -11.04 23.05
N VAL A 77 -14.59 -10.12 22.13
CA VAL A 77 -13.23 -9.64 21.94
C VAL A 77 -13.14 -8.12 21.99
N CYS A 78 -11.94 -7.60 22.17
CA CYS A 78 -11.67 -6.17 21.98
C CYS A 78 -11.52 -5.83 20.48
N GLN A 79 -11.94 -4.62 20.08
CA GLN A 79 -11.90 -4.17 18.68
C GLN A 79 -10.62 -3.37 18.39
N GLY A 80 -9.45 -3.99 18.59
CA GLY A 80 -8.16 -3.32 18.44
C GLY A 80 -7.06 -4.24 17.90
N THR A 81 -5.95 -3.63 17.46
CA THR A 81 -4.79 -4.39 16.97
C THR A 81 -4.24 -5.30 18.07
N GLY A 82 -4.08 -6.59 17.76
CA GLY A 82 -3.56 -7.57 18.70
C GLY A 82 -4.62 -8.22 19.60
N CYS A 83 -5.87 -7.80 19.52
CA CYS A 83 -6.99 -8.48 20.18
C CYS A 83 -7.31 -9.81 19.48
N PRO A 84 -7.83 -10.83 20.17
CA PRO A 84 -8.27 -12.05 19.52
C PRO A 84 -9.40 -11.75 18.52
N CYS A 85 -9.49 -12.58 17.47
CA CYS A 85 -10.61 -12.52 16.55
C CYS A 85 -11.86 -13.12 17.20
N ALA A 86 -13.03 -12.58 16.87
CA ALA A 86 -14.28 -13.13 17.38
C ALA A 86 -14.51 -14.51 16.73
N GLU A 87 -14.70 -15.51 17.55
CA GLU A 87 -14.89 -16.89 17.12
C GLU A 87 -16.35 -17.32 17.22
N THR A 88 -16.74 -18.20 16.31
CA THR A 88 -18.04 -18.85 16.31
C THR A 88 -17.85 -20.33 16.05
N VAL A 89 -18.92 -21.11 16.23
CA VAL A 89 -18.95 -22.54 15.87
C VAL A 89 -18.55 -22.77 14.41
N ASP A 90 -18.80 -21.82 13.51
CA ASP A 90 -18.44 -21.92 12.09
C ASP A 90 -16.96 -21.59 11.82
N SER A 91 -16.35 -20.67 12.59
CA SER A 91 -14.96 -20.24 12.40
C SER A 91 -13.95 -21.02 13.25
N CYS A 92 -14.34 -21.48 14.43
CA CYS A 92 -13.53 -22.31 15.34
C CYS A 92 -14.40 -23.38 16.03
N PRO A 93 -14.80 -24.46 15.33
CA PRO A 93 -15.65 -25.51 15.91
C PRO A 93 -15.00 -26.29 17.07
N GLU A 94 -13.66 -26.30 17.14
CA GLU A 94 -12.90 -27.03 18.15
C GLU A 94 -13.05 -26.44 19.55
N ASP A 95 -13.02 -25.11 19.66
CA ASP A 95 -13.19 -24.42 20.94
C ASP A 95 -14.63 -24.00 21.18
N CYS A 96 -15.36 -23.58 20.14
CA CYS A 96 -16.74 -23.08 20.24
C CYS A 96 -17.82 -24.16 20.12
N GLY A 97 -17.47 -25.37 19.68
CA GLY A 97 -18.43 -26.49 19.49
C GLY A 97 -18.60 -27.39 20.71
N GLN A 98 -17.81 -27.20 21.77
CA GLN A 98 -17.99 -27.87 23.04
C GLN A 98 -18.91 -26.99 23.89
N GLU A 99 -20.11 -27.46 24.25
CA GLU A 99 -20.92 -26.79 25.27
C GLU A 99 -20.09 -26.76 26.56
N GLN A 100 -19.48 -25.62 26.89
CA GLN A 100 -18.69 -25.51 28.12
C GLN A 100 -19.62 -25.85 29.30
N PRO A 101 -19.27 -26.84 30.14
CA PRO A 101 -20.09 -27.20 31.27
C PRO A 101 -20.08 -26.01 32.24
N ASN A 102 -21.23 -25.36 32.38
CA ASN A 102 -21.46 -24.33 33.39
C ASN A 102 -20.96 -24.82 34.76
N GLU A 103 -19.89 -24.21 35.29
CA GLU A 103 -19.51 -24.30 36.70
C GLU A 103 -20.03 -23.08 37.49
#